data_AF-A0A2V9ZFT0-F1
#
_entry.id   AF-A0A2V9ZFT0-F1
#
_cell.length_a   1.000
_cell.length_b   1.000
_cell.length_c   1.000
_cell.angle_alpha   90.00
_cell.angle_beta   90.00
_cell.angle_gamma   90.00
#
_symmetry.space_group_name_H-M   'P 1'
#
loop_
_entity.id
_entity.type
_entity.pdbx_description
1 polymer ?
#
loop_
_entity_poly.entity_id
_entity_poly.type
_entity_poly.pdbx_seq_one_letter_code
_entity_poly.pdbx_strand_id
1 'polypeptide(L)'
;MVDFETFPKSAQPGYMTLLSELASDLHSKGMKVYVSVQASNEDYDYAAISARVDGVVLMNYDEHYPGGTPGPIASQDWFVKNLQQAIKAIPKEKLISAIGNYGYDWVHKPRKGTLP
;
A
#
# COMPACT_ATOMS: atom_id res chain seq x y z
N MET A 1 -3.85 3.15 12.94
CA MET A 1 -3.50 2.69 11.57
C MET A 1 -2.62 1.47 11.72
N VAL A 2 -2.84 0.43 10.93
CA VAL A 2 -1.94 -0.73 10.83
C VAL A 2 -1.17 -0.60 9.53
N ASP A 3 0.14 -0.75 9.60
CA ASP A 3 1.07 -0.54 8.49
C ASP A 3 2.08 -1.68 8.48
N PHE A 4 1.58 -2.88 8.17
CA PHE A 4 2.39 -4.09 8.08
C PHE A 4 2.67 -4.39 6.61
N GLU A 5 3.96 -4.49 6.29
CA GLU A 5 4.48 -4.71 4.95
C GLU A 5 5.44 -5.91 4.93
N THR A 6 5.66 -6.48 3.74
CA THR A 6 6.67 -7.53 3.51
C THR A 6 6.51 -8.75 4.43
N PHE A 7 5.27 -9.14 4.76
CA PHE A 7 4.98 -10.34 5.52
C PHE A 7 4.67 -11.52 4.58
N PRO A 8 5.06 -12.76 4.94
CA PRO A 8 4.90 -13.89 4.04
C PRO A 8 3.42 -14.21 3.82
N LYS A 9 3.07 -14.72 2.63
CA LYS A 9 1.71 -15.15 2.29
C LYS A 9 1.13 -16.17 3.27
N SER A 10 1.97 -16.99 3.91
CA SER A 10 1.56 -17.93 4.97
C SER A 10 1.03 -17.25 6.24
N ALA A 11 1.35 -15.97 6.47
CA ALA A 11 0.86 -15.20 7.61
C ALA A 11 -0.51 -14.54 7.34
N GLN A 12 -1.05 -14.61 6.13
CA GLN A 12 -2.34 -14.00 5.77
C GLN A 12 -3.49 -14.39 6.71
N PRO A 13 -3.67 -15.68 7.10
CA PRO A 13 -4.74 -16.03 8.03
C PRO A 13 -4.60 -15.33 9.39
N GLY A 14 -3.38 -15.29 9.94
CA GLY A 14 -3.10 -14.61 11.21
C GLY A 14 -3.28 -13.10 11.11
N TYR A 15 -2.91 -12.51 9.98
CA TYR A 15 -3.13 -11.08 9.73
C TYR A 15 -4.63 -10.74 9.68
N MET A 16 -5.47 -11.58 9.05
CA MET A 16 -6.92 -11.38 9.05
C MET A 16 -7.53 -11.50 10.45
N THR A 17 -7.06 -12.46 11.27
CA THR A 17 -7.48 -12.59 12.67
C THR A 17 -7.11 -11.32 13.46
N LEU A 18 -5.88 -10.84 13.34
CA LEU A 18 -5.43 -9.61 13.98
C LEU A 18 -6.31 -8.42 13.61
N LEU A 19 -6.62 -8.22 12.32
CA LEU A 19 -7.46 -7.11 11.89
C LEU A 19 -8.89 -7.21 12.46
N SER A 20 -9.46 -8.41 12.52
CA SER A 20 -10.79 -8.63 13.10
C SER A 20 -10.82 -8.35 14.60
N GLU A 21 -9.85 -8.86 15.36
CA GLU A 21 -9.77 -8.65 16.81
C GLU A 21 -9.50 -7.19 17.16
N LEU A 22 -8.57 -6.55 16.42
CA LEU A 22 -8.25 -5.15 16.61
C LEU A 22 -9.44 -4.24 16.27
N ALA A 23 -10.15 -4.52 15.18
CA ALA A 23 -11.37 -3.80 14.84
C ALA A 23 -12.42 -3.92 15.94
N SER A 24 -12.66 -5.13 16.44
CA SER A 24 -13.63 -5.36 17.52
C SER A 24 -13.28 -4.56 18.78
N ASP A 25 -12.03 -4.59 19.24
CA ASP A 25 -11.61 -3.84 20.44
C ASP A 25 -11.68 -2.32 20.23
N LEU A 26 -11.21 -1.81 19.09
CA LEU A 26 -11.23 -0.37 18.81
C LEU A 26 -12.65 0.16 18.58
N HIS A 27 -13.52 -0.59 17.91
CA HIS A 27 -14.93 -0.23 17.72
C HIS A 27 -15.67 -0.16 19.06
N SER A 28 -15.37 -1.06 20.02
CA SER A 28 -15.96 -1.01 21.36
C SER A 28 -15.65 0.29 22.13
N LYS A 29 -14.58 0.98 21.72
CA LYS A 29 -14.12 2.25 22.28
C LYS A 29 -14.48 3.46 21.41
N GLY A 30 -15.30 3.27 20.37
CA GLY A 30 -15.68 4.32 19.42
C GLY A 30 -14.54 4.79 18.51
N MET A 31 -13.47 4.00 18.38
CA MET A 31 -12.33 4.29 17.52
C MET A 31 -12.46 3.54 16.18
N LYS A 32 -11.67 3.96 15.17
CA LYS A 32 -11.66 3.37 13.83
C LYS A 32 -10.33 2.69 13.53
N VAL A 33 -10.35 1.73 12.61
CA VAL A 33 -9.19 1.02 12.10
C VAL A 33 -8.96 1.34 10.64
N TYR A 34 -7.75 1.80 10.35
CA TYR A 34 -7.27 2.06 8.99
C TYR A 34 -6.06 1.18 8.72
N VAL A 35 -5.92 0.69 7.49
CA VAL A 35 -4.84 -0.20 7.08
C VAL A 35 -4.17 0.32 5.81
N SER A 36 -2.85 0.35 5.79
CA SER A 36 -2.07 0.57 4.56
C SER A 36 -1.95 -0.72 3.75
N VAL A 37 -2.11 -0.63 2.43
CA VAL A 37 -1.88 -1.74 1.50
C VAL A 37 -1.05 -1.27 0.31
N GLN A 38 -0.14 -2.12 -0.16
CA GLN A 38 0.64 -1.85 -1.37
C GLN A 38 -0.24 -1.97 -2.62
N ALA A 39 -0.05 -1.05 -3.57
CA ALA A 39 -0.70 -1.14 -4.87
C ALA A 39 -0.13 -2.30 -5.70
N SER A 40 -0.99 -2.99 -6.47
CA SER A 40 -0.57 -4.09 -7.36
C SER A 40 0.18 -5.25 -6.69
N ASN A 41 -0.05 -5.47 -5.38
CA ASN A 41 0.55 -6.59 -4.65
C ASN A 41 -0.52 -7.65 -4.31
N GLU A 42 -0.38 -8.84 -4.91
CA GLU A 42 -1.30 -9.97 -4.78
C GLU A 42 -1.29 -10.65 -3.40
N ASP A 43 -0.30 -10.34 -2.56
CA ASP A 43 -0.32 -10.81 -1.18
C ASP A 43 -1.44 -10.13 -0.39
N TYR A 44 -1.84 -8.90 -0.73
CA TYR A 44 -2.94 -8.22 -0.05
C TYR A 44 -4.31 -8.61 -0.62
N ASP A 45 -5.09 -9.38 0.13
CA ASP A 45 -6.51 -9.60 -0.17
C ASP A 45 -7.33 -8.36 0.20
N TYR A 46 -7.47 -7.45 -0.75
CA TYR A 46 -8.20 -6.17 -0.57
C TYR A 46 -9.65 -6.37 -0.11
N ALA A 47 -10.33 -7.41 -0.59
CA ALA A 47 -11.70 -7.69 -0.22
C ALA A 47 -11.78 -8.17 1.23
N ALA A 48 -10.90 -9.10 1.63
CA ALA A 48 -10.85 -9.59 3.00
C ALA A 48 -10.43 -8.49 3.99
N ILE A 49 -9.48 -7.64 3.62
CA ILE A 49 -9.03 -6.51 4.45
C ILE A 49 -10.17 -5.50 4.61
N SER A 50 -10.74 -5.01 3.52
CA SER A 50 -11.75 -3.94 3.56
C SER A 50 -13.06 -4.36 4.26
N ALA A 51 -13.35 -5.66 4.32
CA ALA A 51 -14.46 -6.21 5.10
C ALA A 51 -14.26 -6.06 6.62
N ARG A 52 -13.01 -5.95 7.10
CA ARG A 52 -12.66 -5.95 8.53
C ARG A 52 -12.34 -4.58 9.11
N VAL A 53 -12.13 -3.57 8.27
CA VAL A 53 -11.59 -2.26 8.69
C VAL A 53 -12.45 -1.11 8.17
N ASP A 54 -12.27 0.08 8.75
CA ASP A 54 -13.04 1.28 8.40
C ASP A 54 -12.49 2.01 7.17
N GLY A 55 -11.20 1.87 6.89
CA GLY A 55 -10.59 2.44 5.71
C GLY A 55 -9.30 1.74 5.29
N VAL A 56 -9.04 1.79 3.98
CA VAL A 56 -7.87 1.22 3.35
C VAL A 56 -7.11 2.33 2.63
N VAL A 57 -5.87 2.55 3.05
CA VAL A 57 -4.94 3.49 2.45
C VAL A 57 -4.14 2.74 1.39
N LEU A 58 -4.46 2.99 0.12
CA LEU A 58 -3.71 2.43 -1.00
C LEU A 58 -2.44 3.25 -1.20
N MET A 59 -1.28 2.63 -0.94
CA MET A 59 0.03 3.21 -1.17
C MET A 59 0.36 3.18 -2.67
N ASN A 60 -0.26 4.10 -3.41
CA ASN A 60 -0.19 4.18 -4.86
C ASN A 60 0.99 5.05 -5.33
N TYR A 61 2.18 4.68 -4.87
CA TYR A 61 3.46 5.30 -5.15
C TYR A 61 4.56 4.23 -5.09
N ASP A 62 5.83 4.63 -5.28
CA ASP A 62 6.99 3.73 -5.40
C ASP A 62 6.89 2.73 -6.57
N GLU A 63 6.29 3.14 -7.69
CA GLU A 63 6.46 2.43 -8.98
C GLU A 63 7.96 2.28 -9.30
N HIS A 64 8.72 3.34 -8.99
CA HIS A 64 10.18 3.38 -9.04
C HIS A 64 10.73 3.81 -7.67
N TYR A 65 11.72 3.07 -7.17
CA TYR A 65 12.29 3.22 -5.83
C TYR A 65 13.83 3.13 -5.83
N PRO A 66 14.54 3.51 -4.74
CA PRO A 66 15.99 3.38 -4.64
C PRO A 66 16.43 1.92 -4.72
N GLY A 67 17.38 1.62 -5.60
CA GLY A 67 17.80 0.25 -5.89
C GLY A 67 16.99 -0.43 -7.01
N GLY A 68 15.86 0.16 -7.42
CA GLY A 68 15.14 -0.19 -8.65
C GLY A 68 15.64 0.59 -9.87
N THR A 69 14.94 0.39 -10.99
CA THR A 69 15.16 1.18 -12.21
C THR A 69 14.67 2.63 -11.98
N PRO A 70 15.40 3.66 -12.43
CA PRO A 70 14.93 5.05 -12.38
C PRO A 70 13.64 5.26 -13.19
N GLY A 71 12.76 6.15 -12.70
CA GLY A 71 11.52 6.50 -13.39
C GLY A 71 10.54 7.28 -12.52
N PRO A 72 9.29 7.47 -12.99
CA PRO A 72 8.26 8.18 -12.23
C PRO A 72 7.93 7.51 -10.90
N ILE A 73 7.69 8.27 -9.83
CA ILE A 73 7.25 7.68 -8.55
C ILE A 73 5.86 7.02 -8.66
N ALA A 74 4.99 7.59 -9.50
CA ALA A 74 3.67 7.08 -9.83
C ALA A 74 3.24 7.60 -11.20
N SER A 75 3.60 6.91 -12.28
CA SER A 75 3.20 7.29 -13.64
C SER A 75 1.67 7.26 -13.76
N GLN A 76 1.10 8.13 -14.61
CA GLN A 76 -0.35 8.30 -14.73
C GLN A 76 -1.08 6.99 -15.04
N ASP A 77 -0.59 6.21 -16.00
CA ASP A 77 -1.24 4.97 -16.44
C ASP A 77 -1.17 3.90 -15.36
N TRP A 78 -0.02 3.76 -14.69
CA TRP A 78 0.17 2.85 -13.56
C TRP A 78 -0.75 3.24 -12.39
N PHE A 79 -0.77 4.52 -12.03
CA PHE A 79 -1.57 5.06 -10.93
C PHE A 79 -3.07 4.80 -11.15
N VAL A 80 -3.58 5.11 -12.35
CA VAL A 80 -5.00 4.89 -12.70
C VAL A 80 -5.34 3.40 -12.73
N LYS A 81 -4.46 2.55 -13.29
CA LYS A 81 -4.68 1.11 -13.33
C LYS A 81 -4.81 0.51 -11.93
N ASN A 82 -3.94 0.89 -11.00
CA ASN A 82 -3.99 0.46 -9.62
C ASN A 82 -5.29 0.88 -8.93
N LEU A 83 -5.70 2.15 -9.10
CA LEU A 83 -6.98 2.62 -8.55
C LEU A 83 -8.17 1.86 -9.14
N GLN A 84 -8.18 1.62 -10.45
CA GLN A 84 -9.23 0.85 -11.11
C GLN A 84 -9.31 -0.61 -10.60
N GLN A 85 -8.20 -1.20 -10.19
CA GLN A 85 -8.20 -2.51 -9.55
C GLN A 85 -8.69 -2.42 -8.09
N ALA A 86 -8.21 -1.45 -7.32
CA ALA A 86 -8.61 -1.27 -5.93
C ALA A 86 -10.12 -1.04 -5.78
N ILE A 87 -10.74 -0.18 -6.60
CA ILE A 87 -12.18 0.10 -6.53
C ILE A 87 -13.08 -1.09 -6.87
N LYS A 88 -12.54 -2.16 -7.48
CA LYS A 88 -13.30 -3.40 -7.74
C LYS A 88 -13.40 -4.28 -6.50
N ALA A 89 -12.49 -4.13 -5.54
CA ALA A 89 -12.40 -4.96 -4.34
C ALA A 89 -12.69 -4.18 -3.04
N ILE A 90 -12.46 -2.87 -3.03
CA ILE A 90 -12.62 -2.00 -1.85
C ILE A 90 -13.83 -1.08 -2.08
N PRO A 91 -14.80 -1.03 -1.14
CA PRO A 91 -15.87 -0.04 -1.19
C PRO A 91 -15.31 1.39 -1.26
N LYS A 92 -15.87 2.23 -2.14
CA LYS A 92 -15.31 3.56 -2.44
C LYS A 92 -15.21 4.46 -1.21
N GLU A 93 -16.17 4.35 -0.30
CA GLU A 93 -16.23 5.07 0.97
C GLU A 93 -15.14 4.67 1.97
N LYS A 94 -14.51 3.51 1.76
CA LYS A 94 -13.38 3.04 2.57
C LYS A 94 -12.03 3.27 1.90
N LEU A 95 -11.99 3.54 0.59
CA LEU A 95 -10.74 3.67 -0.16
C LEU A 95 -10.15 5.07 -0.02
N ILE A 96 -8.90 5.14 0.42
CA ILE A 96 -8.11 6.37 0.51
C ILE A 96 -6.89 6.19 -0.41
N SER A 97 -6.78 7.04 -1.44
CA SER A 97 -5.60 7.05 -2.31
C SER A 97 -4.50 7.89 -1.68
N ALA A 98 -3.36 7.28 -1.37
CA ALA A 98 -2.19 8.02 -0.91
C ALA A 98 -1.41 8.62 -2.10
N ILE A 99 -0.74 9.75 -1.87
CA ILE A 99 0.06 10.48 -2.86
C ILE A 99 1.50 10.57 -2.36
N GLY A 100 2.45 10.10 -3.17
CA GLY A 100 3.88 10.27 -2.89
C GLY A 100 4.28 11.74 -3.06
N ASN A 101 4.57 12.43 -1.96
CA ASN A 101 5.06 13.82 -1.95
C ASN A 101 6.60 13.86 -1.91
N TYR A 102 7.24 13.09 -2.79
CA TYR A 102 8.68 12.96 -2.87
C TYR A 102 9.10 12.52 -4.28
N GLY A 103 10.40 12.53 -4.53
CA GLY A 103 11.04 11.97 -5.71
C GLY A 103 12.41 11.44 -5.34
N TYR A 104 13.00 10.63 -6.21
CA TYR A 104 14.36 10.14 -6.03
C TYR A 104 15.30 10.73 -7.08
N ASP A 105 16.54 10.96 -6.67
CA ASP A 105 17.67 11.18 -7.56
C ASP A 105 18.48 9.89 -7.62
N TRP A 106 18.46 9.22 -8.78
CA TRP A 106 19.17 7.96 -8.97
C TRP A 106 20.58 8.23 -9.45
N VAL A 107 21.55 8.01 -8.57
CA VAL A 107 22.97 8.13 -8.91
C VAL A 107 23.37 6.98 -9.84
N HIS A 108 23.63 7.31 -11.10
CA HIS A 108 24.24 6.37 -12.03
C HIS A 108 25.75 6.37 -11.79
N LYS A 109 26.36 5.19 -11.57
CA LYS A 109 27.81 5.10 -11.58
C LYS A 109 28.33 5.64 -12.92
N PRO A 110 29.14 6.70 -12.94
CA PRO A 110 29.65 7.24 -14.18
C PRO A 110 30.52 6.17 -14.86
N ARG A 111 30.45 6.06 -16.20
CA ARG A 111 31.30 5.13 -16.98
C ARG A 111 32.80 5.37 -16.74
N LYS A 112 33.18 6.60 -16.36
CA LYS A 112 34.50 6.99 -15.81
C LYS A 112 34.32 8.17 -14.85
N GLY A 113 35.08 8.17 -13.75
CA GLY A 113 35.10 9.24 -12.74
C GLY A 113 34.64 8.76 -11.36
N THR A 114 34.97 9.52 -10.32
CA THR A 114 34.46 9.30 -8.96
C THR A 114 33.02 9.81 -8.84
N LEU A 115 32.20 9.11 -8.05
CA LEU A 115 30.88 9.60 -7.65
C LEU A 115 31.07 10.94 -6.89
N PRO A 116 30.20 11.95 -7.12
CA PRO A 116 30.18 13.14 -6.30
C PRO A 116 29.81 12.83 -4.84
#